data_AF-A0AA39UG53-F1
#
_entry.id   AF-A0AA39UG53-F1
#
_cell.length_a   1.000
_cell.length_b   1.000
_cell.length_c   1.000
_cell.angle_alpha   90.00
_cell.angle_beta   90.00
_cell.angle_gamma   90.00
#
_symmetry.space_group_name_H-M   'P 1'
#
loop_
_entity.id
_entity.type
_entity.pdbx_description
1 polymer ?
#
loop_
_entity_poly.entity_id
_entity_poly.type
_entity_poly.pdbx_seq_one_letter_code
_entity_poly.pdbx_strand_id
1 'polypeptide(L)'
;MAFKSGNAQGTKAHDLMTQALGSALEAPGSRTTILQAPAPLCNQPVDVEKGTYFVWELCELNFRQELLSLDMHLTHPDLSAKEEDVINFRLGCQEQIMGLFSDGSLVPSTSTSTNRLALGTWPERFKALKSFRDMMRAWNIPLSFVAKGHLGPLGSEVSLKMEAALAAHYAQTFFDVFGWPPLLPHL
;
A
#
# COMPACT_ATOMS: atom_id res chain seq x y z
N MET A 1 42.49 -20.06 19.81
CA MET A 1 42.14 -18.82 19.10
C MET A 1 40.72 -18.45 19.52
N ALA A 2 40.54 -17.34 20.22
CA ALA A 2 39.25 -16.89 20.72
C ALA A 2 38.63 -15.91 19.73
N PHE A 3 37.43 -16.22 19.22
CA PHE A 3 36.65 -15.31 18.40
C PHE A 3 36.10 -14.18 19.29
N LYS A 4 36.61 -12.97 19.08
CA LYS A 4 36.04 -11.74 19.67
C LYS A 4 34.68 -11.49 19.02
N SER A 5 33.62 -11.56 19.82
CA SER A 5 32.28 -11.07 19.48
C SER A 5 32.37 -9.56 19.25
N GLY A 6 32.12 -9.14 18.01
CA GLY A 6 32.05 -7.74 17.61
C GLY A 6 30.72 -7.14 18.04
N ASN A 7 30.81 -6.21 18.99
CA ASN A 7 29.84 -5.20 19.42
C ASN A 7 28.52 -5.12 18.62
N ALA A 8 27.43 -5.55 19.27
CA ALA A 8 26.06 -5.22 18.90
C ALA A 8 25.82 -3.72 19.17
N GLN A 9 26.05 -2.89 18.15
CA GLN A 9 25.60 -1.50 18.15
C GLN A 9 24.20 -1.42 17.52
N GLY A 10 23.28 -2.22 18.08
CA GLY A 10 21.85 -2.06 17.91
C GLY A 10 21.46 -0.77 18.62
N THR A 11 21.16 0.23 17.81
CA THR A 11 21.06 1.65 18.11
C THR A 11 19.99 1.95 19.16
N LYS A 12 20.28 2.89 20.08
CA LYS A 12 19.31 3.47 21.05
C LYS A 12 17.92 3.78 20.47
N ALA A 13 17.83 4.00 19.15
CA ALA A 13 16.59 4.20 18.42
C ALA A 13 15.67 2.97 18.44
N HIS A 14 16.23 1.75 18.34
CA HIS A 14 15.46 0.51 18.45
C HIS A 14 14.84 0.36 19.84
N ASP A 15 15.61 0.65 20.89
CA ASP A 15 15.12 0.56 22.27
C ASP A 15 14.05 1.61 22.55
N LEU A 16 14.24 2.84 22.05
CA LEU A 16 13.25 3.92 22.12
C LEU A 16 11.96 3.55 21.39
N MET A 17 12.05 2.93 20.21
CA MET A 17 10.88 2.52 19.43
C MET A 17 10.13 1.37 20.12
N THR A 18 10.87 0.41 20.67
CA THR A 18 10.30 -0.72 21.43
C THR A 18 9.61 -0.22 22.70
N GLN A 19 10.21 0.74 23.39
CA GLN A 19 9.63 1.37 24.57
C GLN A 19 8.38 2.19 24.23
N ALA A 20 8.42 2.97 23.15
CA ALA A 20 7.27 3.76 22.70
C ALA A 20 6.08 2.86 22.30
N LEU A 21 6.35 1.75 21.62
CA LEU A 21 5.34 0.73 21.29
C LEU A 21 4.78 0.07 22.56
N GLY A 22 5.64 -0.28 23.52
CA GLY A 22 5.21 -0.83 24.82
C GLY A 22 4.32 0.14 25.58
N SER A 23 4.69 1.41 25.66
CA SER A 23 3.90 2.44 26.35
C SER A 23 2.57 2.76 25.65
N ALA A 24 2.52 2.67 24.32
CA ALA A 24 1.28 2.84 23.56
C ALA A 24 0.28 1.68 23.80
N LEU A 25 0.79 0.47 24.02
CA LEU A 25 -0.01 -0.71 24.34
C LEU A 25 -0.55 -0.70 25.78
N GLU A 26 0.07 0.06 26.69
CA GLU A 26 -0.32 0.18 28.10
C GLU A 26 -1.17 1.43 28.41
N ALA A 27 -1.53 2.24 27.39
CA ALA A 27 -2.29 3.47 27.59
C ALA A 27 -3.66 3.18 28.25
N PRO A 28 -4.01 3.85 29.37
CA PRO A 28 -5.23 3.59 30.12
C PRO A 28 -6.46 3.97 29.29
N GLY A 29 -7.19 2.96 28.81
CA GLY A 29 -8.39 3.11 27.97
C GLY A 29 -8.38 2.23 26.73
N SER A 30 -7.20 1.81 26.27
CA SER A 30 -7.06 0.79 25.22
C SER A 30 -7.04 -0.58 25.90
N ARG A 31 -8.19 -1.24 25.95
CA ARG A 31 -8.25 -2.66 26.32
C ARG A 31 -7.72 -3.47 25.13
N THR A 32 -6.40 -3.44 24.93
CA THR A 32 -5.68 -4.35 24.04
C THR A 32 -5.82 -5.73 24.66
N THR A 33 -6.92 -6.40 24.31
CA THR A 33 -7.03 -7.84 24.51
C THR A 33 -5.96 -8.44 23.61
N ILE A 34 -4.75 -8.62 24.14
CA ILE A 34 -3.78 -9.53 23.56
C ILE A 34 -4.51 -10.86 23.58
N LEU A 35 -5.02 -11.27 22.41
CA LEU A 35 -5.55 -12.61 22.23
C LEU A 35 -4.39 -13.51 22.63
N GLN A 36 -4.52 -14.16 23.79
CA GLN A 36 -3.62 -15.25 24.14
C GLN A 36 -3.62 -16.18 22.93
N ALA A 37 -2.43 -16.44 22.38
CA ALA A 37 -2.27 -17.42 21.34
C ALA A 37 -3.01 -18.69 21.83
N PRO A 38 -4.01 -19.18 21.09
CA PRO A 38 -4.74 -20.36 21.52
C PRO A 38 -3.72 -21.46 21.82
N ALA A 39 -3.94 -22.18 22.93
CA ALA A 39 -3.12 -23.32 23.35
C ALA A 39 -2.73 -24.16 22.13
N PRO A 40 -1.48 -24.67 22.04
CA PRO A 40 -0.86 -25.05 20.79
C PRO A 40 -1.80 -25.91 19.95
N LEU A 41 -2.42 -25.28 18.95
CA LEU A 41 -3.23 -25.92 17.91
C LEU A 41 -2.27 -26.65 16.97
N CYS A 42 -1.40 -27.51 17.53
CA CYS A 42 -0.30 -28.14 16.80
C CYS A 42 -0.78 -29.21 15.81
N ASN A 43 -2.11 -29.46 15.75
CA ASN A 43 -2.69 -30.52 14.93
C ASN A 43 -3.88 -30.07 14.05
N GLN A 44 -4.22 -28.77 14.01
CA GLN A 44 -5.19 -28.32 13.00
C GLN A 44 -4.45 -28.08 11.69
N PRO A 45 -4.90 -28.68 10.56
CA PRO A 45 -4.32 -28.37 9.27
C PRO A 45 -4.49 -26.88 9.01
N VAL A 46 -3.42 -26.22 8.55
CA VAL A 46 -3.49 -24.83 8.11
C VAL A 46 -4.55 -24.74 7.04
N ASP A 47 -5.57 -23.93 7.30
CA ASP A 47 -6.58 -23.58 6.31
C ASP A 47 -5.89 -22.69 5.26
N VAL A 48 -5.44 -23.33 4.17
CA VAL A 48 -4.68 -22.68 3.09
C VAL A 48 -5.49 -21.55 2.46
N GLU A 49 -6.81 -21.70 2.37
CA GLU A 49 -7.69 -20.69 1.80
C GLU A 49 -7.73 -19.44 2.70
N LYS A 50 -7.92 -19.62 4.01
CA LYS A 50 -7.82 -18.51 4.97
C LYS A 50 -6.44 -17.88 4.99
N GLY A 51 -5.37 -18.70 4.95
CA GLY A 51 -4.00 -18.21 4.90
C GLY A 51 -3.75 -17.32 3.68
N THR A 52 -4.22 -17.75 2.50
CA THR A 52 -4.11 -16.99 1.25
C THR A 52 -4.88 -15.68 1.34
N TYR A 53 -6.09 -15.71 1.88
CA TYR A 53 -6.90 -14.50 2.11
C TYR A 53 -6.19 -13.47 3.01
N PHE A 54 -5.61 -13.91 4.13
CA PHE A 54 -4.88 -13.02 5.03
C PHE A 54 -3.63 -12.41 4.39
N VAL A 55 -2.84 -13.21 3.67
CA VAL A 55 -1.66 -12.72 2.95
C VAL A 55 -2.08 -11.67 1.92
N TRP A 56 -3.17 -11.92 1.22
CA TRP A 56 -3.71 -10.98 0.24
C TRP A 56 -4.16 -9.66 0.90
N GLU A 57 -4.91 -9.69 2.01
CA GLU A 57 -5.31 -8.48 2.74
C GLU A 57 -4.11 -7.65 3.21
N LEU A 58 -3.05 -8.32 3.68
CA LEU A 58 -1.81 -7.65 4.08
C LEU A 58 -1.10 -7.00 2.89
N CYS A 59 -1.01 -7.70 1.76
CA CYS A 59 -0.45 -7.14 0.53
C CYS A 59 -1.27 -5.95 0.02
N GLU A 60 -2.59 -6.02 0.08
CA GLU A 60 -3.46 -4.91 -0.36
C GLU A 60 -3.36 -3.70 0.58
N LEU A 61 -3.36 -3.92 1.89
CA LEU A 61 -3.15 -2.85 2.87
C LEU A 61 -1.80 -2.17 2.65
N ASN A 62 -0.73 -2.95 2.49
CA ASN A 62 0.59 -2.41 2.23
C ASN A 62 0.63 -1.64 0.91
N PHE A 63 0.05 -2.18 -0.17
CA PHE A 63 -0.05 -1.49 -1.44
C PHE A 63 -0.74 -0.12 -1.32
N ARG A 64 -1.86 -0.04 -0.59
CA ARG A 64 -2.58 1.23 -0.34
C ARG A 64 -1.70 2.26 0.37
N GLN A 65 -0.94 1.83 1.38
CA GLN A 65 -0.05 2.71 2.16
C GLN A 65 1.20 3.11 1.38
N GLU A 66 1.80 2.19 0.64
CA GLU A 66 2.94 2.42 -0.25
C GLU A 66 2.56 3.44 -1.34
N LEU A 67 1.37 3.30 -1.91
CA LEU A 67 0.87 4.22 -2.93
C LEU A 67 0.65 5.63 -2.38
N LEU A 68 0.06 5.76 -1.18
CA LEU A 68 -0.12 7.05 -0.50
C LEU A 68 1.21 7.70 -0.17
N SER A 69 2.16 6.92 0.33
CA SER A 69 3.50 7.43 0.66
C SER A 69 4.23 7.92 -0.59
N LEU A 70 4.12 7.19 -1.69
CA LEU A 70 4.71 7.58 -2.96
C LEU A 70 4.05 8.84 -3.54
N ASP A 71 2.72 8.90 -3.55
CA ASP A 71 1.96 10.04 -4.08
C ASP A 71 2.30 11.32 -3.31
N MET A 72 2.32 11.26 -1.98
CA MET A 72 2.74 12.39 -1.15
C MET A 72 4.20 12.82 -1.38
N HIS A 73 5.08 11.90 -1.75
CA HIS A 73 6.49 12.21 -1.99
C HIS A 73 6.71 12.91 -3.34
N LEU A 74 5.99 12.47 -4.37
CA LEU A 74 6.16 12.94 -5.75
C LEU A 74 5.28 14.14 -6.09
N THR A 75 4.17 14.27 -5.40
CA THR A 75 3.26 15.41 -5.49
C THR A 75 3.69 16.38 -4.37
N HIS A 76 4.68 17.23 -4.63
CA HIS A 76 5.19 18.12 -3.59
C HIS A 76 4.14 19.16 -3.17
N PRO A 77 3.83 19.32 -1.87
CA PRO A 77 3.20 20.53 -1.39
C PRO A 77 4.18 21.70 -1.55
N ASP A 78 3.64 22.88 -1.89
CA ASP A 78 4.45 24.08 -2.02
C ASP A 78 5.18 24.35 -0.69
N LEU A 79 6.51 24.52 -0.70
CA LEU A 79 7.32 24.57 0.51
C LEU A 79 7.04 25.82 1.39
N SER A 80 6.30 26.79 0.84
CA SER A 80 5.78 27.96 1.57
C SER A 80 4.34 27.81 2.07
N ALA A 81 3.73 26.64 1.90
CA ALA A 81 2.35 26.38 2.27
C ALA A 81 2.13 26.48 3.79
N LYS A 82 0.97 26.99 4.19
CA LYS A 82 0.59 27.00 5.61
C LYS A 82 0.27 25.58 6.07
N GLU A 83 0.29 25.34 7.38
CA GLU A 83 -0.03 24.03 7.96
C GLU A 83 -1.40 23.49 7.51
N GLU A 84 -2.40 24.37 7.40
CA GLU A 84 -3.74 24.03 6.90
C GLU A 84 -3.72 23.57 5.43
N ASP A 85 -2.91 24.21 4.59
CA ASP A 85 -2.76 23.84 3.17
C ASP A 85 -2.10 22.46 3.04
N VAL A 86 -1.13 22.14 3.90
CA VAL A 86 -0.49 20.82 3.96
C VAL A 86 -1.48 19.75 4.40
N ILE A 87 -2.35 20.04 5.37
CA ILE A 87 -3.40 19.10 5.82
C ILE A 87 -4.40 18.86 4.68
N ASN A 88 -4.88 19.92 4.03
CA ASN A 88 -5.81 19.82 2.91
C ASN A 88 -5.20 19.04 1.73
N PHE A 89 -3.91 19.27 1.46
CA PHE A 89 -3.17 18.53 0.45
C PHE A 89 -3.12 17.03 0.77
N ARG A 90 -2.76 16.66 2.01
CA ARG A 90 -2.72 15.26 2.45
C ARG A 90 -4.10 14.61 2.36
N LEU A 91 -5.15 15.32 2.75
CA LEU A 91 -6.52 14.83 2.64
C LEU A 91 -6.90 14.59 1.18
N GLY A 92 -6.55 15.50 0.27
CA GLY A 92 -6.78 15.34 -1.17
C GLY A 92 -6.08 14.10 -1.75
N CYS A 93 -4.82 13.84 -1.36
CA CYS A 93 -4.10 12.64 -1.78
C CYS A 93 -4.82 11.36 -1.31
N GLN A 94 -5.28 11.35 -0.05
CA GLN A 94 -6.04 10.24 0.51
C GLN A 94 -7.35 9.99 -0.24
N GLU A 95 -8.14 11.04 -0.49
CA GLU A 95 -9.40 10.96 -1.23
C GLU A 95 -9.19 10.44 -2.66
N GLN A 96 -8.12 10.88 -3.32
CA GLN A 96 -7.78 10.43 -4.67
C GLN A 96 -7.44 8.93 -4.70
N ILE A 97 -6.67 8.45 -3.71
CA ILE A 97 -6.32 7.04 -3.57
C ILE A 97 -7.53 6.20 -3.20
N MET A 98 -8.38 6.67 -2.29
CA MET A 98 -9.66 6.00 -1.95
C MET A 98 -10.53 5.83 -3.20
N GLY A 99 -10.51 6.78 -4.13
CA GLY A 99 -11.21 6.69 -5.43
C GLY A 99 -10.73 5.58 -6.37
N LEU A 100 -9.59 4.94 -6.09
CA LEU A 100 -9.10 3.75 -6.82
C LEU A 100 -9.83 2.47 -6.41
N PHE A 101 -10.32 2.44 -5.18
CA PHE A 101 -10.90 1.25 -4.56
C PHE A 101 -12.41 1.39 -4.49
N SER A 102 -13.14 0.31 -4.80
CA SER A 102 -14.61 0.31 -4.78
C SER A 102 -15.19 0.44 -3.37
N ASP A 103 -14.43 0.09 -2.34
CA ASP A 103 -14.78 0.31 -0.94
C ASP A 103 -14.58 1.76 -0.47
N GLY A 104 -13.91 2.59 -1.29
CA GLY A 104 -13.62 3.97 -0.95
C GLY A 104 -12.82 4.11 0.34
N SER A 105 -11.94 3.15 0.66
CA SER A 105 -11.21 3.10 1.93
C SER A 105 -9.71 2.97 1.72
N LEU A 106 -8.91 3.42 2.68
CA LEU A 106 -7.47 3.13 2.74
C LEU A 106 -7.15 1.80 3.43
N VAL A 107 -8.14 1.23 4.12
CA VAL A 107 -8.06 -0.07 4.78
C VAL A 107 -8.99 -1.03 4.04
N PRO A 108 -8.49 -2.19 3.57
CA PRO A 108 -9.33 -3.19 2.92
C PRO A 108 -10.55 -3.55 3.78
N SER A 109 -11.73 -3.60 3.16
CA SER A 109 -12.93 -4.10 3.82
C SER A 109 -12.90 -5.62 3.92
N THR A 110 -13.26 -6.16 5.08
CA THR A 110 -13.44 -7.61 5.32
C THR A 110 -14.68 -8.18 4.64
N SER A 111 -15.47 -7.36 3.95
CA SER A 111 -16.60 -7.83 3.16
C SER A 111 -16.07 -8.62 1.96
N THR A 112 -16.53 -9.86 1.81
CA THR A 112 -16.18 -10.87 0.79
C THR A 112 -16.35 -10.44 -0.67
N SER A 113 -16.62 -9.17 -0.91
CA SER A 113 -16.70 -8.57 -2.23
C SER A 113 -15.37 -8.71 -2.95
N THR A 114 -15.44 -9.15 -4.21
CA THR A 114 -14.35 -9.29 -5.18
C THR A 114 -13.75 -7.94 -5.61
N ASN A 115 -13.77 -6.95 -4.71
CA ASN A 115 -13.35 -5.55 -4.87
C ASN A 115 -11.83 -5.42 -4.95
N ARG A 116 -11.22 -6.24 -5.78
CA ARG A 116 -9.79 -6.37 -5.94
C ARG A 116 -9.43 -5.70 -7.26
N LEU A 117 -8.48 -4.77 -7.27
CA LEU A 117 -7.97 -4.15 -8.50
C LEU A 117 -7.57 -5.20 -9.56
N ALA A 118 -7.11 -6.36 -9.12
CA ALA A 118 -6.71 -7.49 -9.96
C ALA A 118 -7.87 -8.40 -10.42
N LEU A 119 -8.94 -8.52 -9.63
CA LEU A 119 -10.00 -9.54 -9.80
C LEU A 119 -11.39 -8.95 -10.09
N GLY A 120 -11.51 -7.62 -10.18
CA GLY A 120 -12.72 -6.93 -10.61
C GLY A 120 -13.07 -7.18 -12.07
N THR A 121 -14.32 -6.92 -12.42
CA THR A 121 -14.78 -6.91 -13.82
C THR A 121 -14.02 -5.85 -14.62
N TRP A 122 -13.95 -5.99 -15.94
CA TRP A 122 -13.25 -4.99 -16.76
C TRP A 122 -13.75 -3.55 -16.55
N PRO A 123 -15.06 -3.26 -16.41
CA PRO A 123 -15.54 -1.90 -16.13
C PRO A 123 -15.02 -1.32 -14.80
N GLU A 124 -14.93 -2.14 -13.75
CA GLU A 124 -14.39 -1.73 -12.44
C GLU A 124 -12.90 -1.47 -12.53
N ARG A 125 -12.16 -2.40 -13.16
CA ARG A 125 -10.74 -2.24 -13.47
C ARG A 125 -10.47 -1.01 -14.32
N PHE A 126 -11.27 -0.76 -15.33
CA PHE A 126 -11.18 0.40 -16.19
C PHE A 126 -11.29 1.71 -15.39
N LYS A 127 -12.27 1.78 -14.47
CA LYS A 127 -12.42 2.94 -13.58
C LYS A 127 -11.19 3.11 -12.70
N ALA A 128 -10.74 2.04 -12.06
CA ALA A 128 -9.58 2.07 -11.18
C ALA A 128 -8.29 2.47 -11.93
N LEU A 129 -8.02 1.88 -13.11
CA LEU A 129 -6.87 2.19 -13.95
C LEU A 129 -6.89 3.63 -14.47
N LYS A 130 -8.07 4.17 -14.78
CA LYS A 130 -8.21 5.58 -15.15
C LYS A 130 -7.80 6.48 -14.00
N SER A 131 -8.35 6.24 -12.81
CA SER A 131 -8.00 6.98 -11.59
C SER A 131 -6.49 6.84 -11.26
N PHE A 132 -5.95 5.63 -11.41
CA PHE A 132 -4.54 5.33 -11.12
C PHE A 132 -3.61 6.11 -12.05
N ARG A 133 -3.91 6.11 -13.35
CA ARG A 133 -3.18 6.92 -14.32
C ARG A 133 -3.28 8.40 -14.03
N ASP A 134 -4.48 8.89 -13.72
CA ASP A 134 -4.70 10.33 -13.54
C ASP A 134 -3.98 10.84 -12.28
N MET A 135 -3.86 10.03 -11.23
CA MET A 135 -2.97 10.27 -10.08
C MET A 135 -1.49 10.29 -10.50
N MET A 136 -1.01 9.28 -11.23
CA MET A 136 0.38 9.27 -11.69
C MET A 136 0.76 10.43 -12.61
N ARG A 137 -0.21 11.03 -13.30
CA ARG A 137 0.02 12.24 -14.12
C ARG A 137 0.31 13.47 -13.27
N ALA A 138 -0.14 13.50 -12.02
CA ALA A 138 0.12 14.60 -11.09
C ALA A 138 1.54 14.53 -10.50
N TRP A 139 2.19 13.36 -10.57
CA TRP A 139 3.56 13.19 -10.11
C TRP A 139 4.53 14.03 -10.94
N ASN A 140 5.61 14.47 -10.30
CA ASN A 140 6.73 15.13 -10.97
C ASN A 140 7.57 14.19 -11.87
N ILE A 141 7.12 12.95 -12.07
CA ILE A 141 7.75 11.93 -12.92
C ILE A 141 6.87 11.69 -14.15
N PRO A 142 7.43 11.81 -15.37
CA PRO A 142 6.62 11.67 -16.59
C PRO A 142 6.20 10.21 -16.82
N LEU A 143 4.90 10.01 -17.06
CA LEU A 143 4.38 8.73 -17.55
C LEU A 143 5.03 8.33 -18.88
N SER A 144 5.24 7.01 -19.03
CA SER A 144 5.68 6.41 -20.30
C SER A 144 4.64 6.62 -21.41
N PHE A 145 5.09 6.57 -22.67
CA PHE A 145 4.20 6.73 -23.82
C PHE A 145 3.04 5.72 -23.82
N VAL A 146 3.33 4.47 -23.47
CA VAL A 146 2.32 3.39 -23.40
C VAL A 146 1.30 3.66 -22.30
N ALA A 147 1.74 4.12 -21.12
CA ALA A 147 0.86 4.47 -19.99
C ALA A 147 -0.03 5.70 -20.27
N LYS A 148 0.37 6.57 -21.22
CA LYS A 148 -0.44 7.71 -21.68
C LYS A 148 -1.52 7.32 -22.70
N GLY A 149 -1.48 6.08 -23.20
CA GLY A 149 -2.35 5.58 -24.27
C GLY A 149 -3.85 5.60 -23.97
N HIS A 150 -4.63 5.21 -24.98
CA HIS A 150 -6.07 5.13 -24.88
C HIS A 150 -6.49 3.92 -24.04
N LEU A 151 -7.19 4.18 -22.93
CA LEU A 151 -7.86 3.14 -22.16
C LEU A 151 -9.27 2.98 -22.74
N GLY A 152 -9.54 1.81 -23.33
CA GLY A 152 -10.86 1.50 -23.88
C GLY A 152 -11.77 0.79 -22.86
N PRO A 153 -13.09 1.04 -22.89
CA PRO A 153 -14.05 0.47 -21.93
C PRO A 153 -14.34 -1.03 -22.13
N LEU A 154 -13.78 -1.67 -23.17
CA LEU A 154 -14.08 -3.06 -23.55
C LEU A 154 -12.91 -4.04 -23.41
N GLY A 155 -11.84 -3.70 -22.68
CA GLY A 155 -10.79 -4.67 -22.34
C GLY A 155 -9.98 -5.15 -23.53
N SER A 156 -9.65 -4.24 -24.45
CA SER A 156 -8.81 -4.55 -25.61
C SER A 156 -7.38 -4.94 -25.22
N GLU A 157 -6.66 -5.59 -26.14
CA GLU A 157 -5.22 -5.88 -25.97
C GLU A 157 -4.41 -4.61 -25.65
N VAL A 158 -4.79 -3.47 -26.25
CA VAL A 158 -4.19 -2.16 -25.97
C VAL A 158 -4.39 -1.77 -24.50
N SER A 159 -5.58 -2.02 -23.96
CA SER A 159 -5.89 -1.71 -22.56
C SER A 159 -5.08 -2.57 -21.59
N LEU A 160 -4.84 -3.85 -21.90
CA LEU A 160 -3.99 -4.73 -21.09
C LEU A 160 -2.51 -4.31 -21.13
N LYS A 161 -2.00 -3.92 -22.31
CA LYS A 161 -0.64 -3.36 -22.44
C LYS A 161 -0.47 -2.07 -21.63
N MET A 162 -1.51 -1.24 -21.60
CA MET A 162 -1.53 -0.01 -20.83
C MET A 162 -1.55 -0.29 -19.31
N GLU A 163 -2.36 -1.23 -18.85
CA GLU A 163 -2.37 -1.68 -17.45
C GLU A 163 -1.00 -2.19 -17.01
N ALA A 164 -0.37 -3.05 -17.81
CA ALA A 164 0.99 -3.51 -17.56
C ALA A 164 2.00 -2.35 -17.53
N ALA A 165 1.86 -1.37 -18.43
CA ALA A 165 2.73 -0.19 -18.44
C ALA A 165 2.54 0.72 -17.22
N LEU A 166 1.30 0.86 -16.71
CA LEU A 166 1.01 1.59 -15.47
C LEU A 166 1.60 0.88 -14.25
N ALA A 167 1.41 -0.44 -14.15
CA ALA A 167 1.97 -1.25 -13.08
C ALA A 167 3.51 -1.21 -13.08
N ALA A 168 4.14 -1.33 -14.27
CA ALA A 168 5.58 -1.24 -14.41
C ALA A 168 6.10 0.16 -14.04
N HIS A 169 5.39 1.22 -14.46
CA HIS A 169 5.74 2.59 -14.09
C HIS A 169 5.66 2.79 -12.58
N TYR A 170 4.58 2.34 -11.93
CA TYR A 170 4.47 2.36 -10.47
C TYR A 170 5.65 1.65 -9.81
N ALA A 171 5.91 0.40 -10.19
CA ALA A 171 6.92 -0.42 -9.53
C ALA A 171 8.33 0.17 -9.67
N GLN A 172 8.67 0.65 -10.86
CA GLN A 172 9.96 1.30 -11.09
C GLN A 172 10.07 2.61 -10.30
N THR A 173 9.05 3.47 -10.39
CA THR A 173 9.04 4.75 -9.67
C THR A 173 9.13 4.56 -8.16
N PHE A 174 8.42 3.57 -7.61
CA PHE A 174 8.50 3.24 -6.19
C PHE A 174 9.91 2.77 -5.80
N PHE A 175 10.50 1.87 -6.60
CA PHE A 175 11.87 1.40 -6.38
C PHE A 175 12.89 2.54 -6.43
N ASP A 176 12.74 3.47 -7.38
CA ASP A 176 13.64 4.61 -7.53
C ASP A 176 13.57 5.58 -6.33
N VAL A 177 12.39 5.72 -5.71
CA VAL A 177 12.18 6.60 -4.54
C VAL A 177 12.62 5.94 -3.23
N PHE A 178 12.26 4.68 -3.01
CA PHE A 178 12.44 4.02 -1.71
C PHE A 178 13.60 3.01 -1.67
N GLY A 179 14.06 2.52 -2.83
CA GLY A 179 15.19 1.58 -2.93
C GLY A 179 14.82 0.10 -2.75
N TRP A 180 13.53 -0.25 -2.68
CA TRP A 180 13.05 -1.64 -2.60
C TRP A 180 11.79 -1.83 -3.47
N PRO A 181 11.51 -3.06 -3.94
CA PRO A 181 10.33 -3.31 -4.76
C PRO A 181 9.04 -3.16 -3.93
N PRO A 182 7.95 -2.62 -4.50
CA PRO A 182 6.68 -2.53 -3.80
C PRO A 182 6.02 -3.89 -3.63
N LEU A 183 5.09 -3.98 -2.68
CA LEU A 183 4.23 -5.14 -2.50
C LEU A 183 3.01 -5.01 -3.41
N LEU A 184 2.89 -5.94 -4.37
CA LEU A 184 1.75 -5.99 -5.28
C LEU A 184 0.68 -6.99 -4.78
N PRO A 185 -0.61 -6.66 -4.87
CA PRO A 185 -1.71 -7.48 -4.34
C PRO A 185 -2.05 -8.74 -5.19
N HIS A 186 -1.06 -9.44 -5.74
CA HIS A 186 -1.22 -10.53 -6.71
C HIS A 186 -0.74 -11.91 -6.21
N LEU A 187 -0.87 -12.22 -4.92
CA LEU A 187 -0.76 -13.59 -4.43
C LEU A 187 -2.13 -14.30 -4.49
#